data_AF-A0AA40WF97-F1
#
_entry.id   AF-A0AA40WF97-F1
#
_cell.length_a   1.000
_cell.length_b   1.000
_cell.length_c   1.000
_cell.angle_alpha   90.00
_cell.angle_beta   90.00
_cell.angle_gamma   90.00
#
_symmetry.space_group_name_H-M   'P 1'
#
loop_
_entity.id
_entity.type
_entity.pdbx_description
1 polymer ?
#
loop_
_entity_poly.entity_id
_entity_poly.type
_entity_poly.pdbx_seq_one_letter_code
_entity_poly.pdbx_strand_id
1 'polypeptide(L)' 'TTNHQLLTMRERQVLKLIDEWYTNHGISEKLHISIKTVETHRMNMMRKLQVHKVTELLNCARRMRLIEY' A
#
# COMPACT_ATOMS: atom_id res chain seq x y z
N THR A 1 15.99 -15.68 -0.91
CA THR A 1 15.76 -14.68 0.14
C THR A 1 15.61 -13.33 -0.53
N THR A 2 14.41 -12.73 -0.56
CA THR A 2 14.13 -11.27 -0.60
C THR A 2 12.66 -11.08 -1.03
N ASN A 3 11.75 -10.91 -0.06
CA ASN A 3 10.31 -10.67 -0.24
C ASN A 3 9.96 -9.29 -0.88
N HIS A 4 10.90 -8.62 -1.56
CA HIS A 4 10.71 -7.26 -2.08
C HIS A 4 9.95 -7.18 -3.42
N GLN A 5 9.67 -8.31 -4.08
CA GLN A 5 9.09 -8.35 -5.43
C GLN A 5 7.56 -8.50 -5.48
N LEU A 6 6.86 -8.67 -4.34
CA LEU A 6 5.41 -8.87 -4.35
C LEU A 6 4.63 -7.62 -4.75
N LEU A 7 5.13 -6.42 -4.41
CA LEU A 7 4.46 -5.16 -4.69
C LEU A 7 5.22 -4.34 -5.75
N THR A 8 4.46 -3.77 -6.69
CA THR A 8 4.99 -2.82 -7.67
C THR A 8 5.34 -1.49 -7.01
N MET A 9 6.14 -0.66 -7.71
CA MET A 9 6.54 0.67 -7.22
C MET A 9 5.35 1.56 -6.86
N ARG A 10 4.28 1.52 -7.65
CA ARG A 10 3.04 2.30 -7.39
C ARG A 10 2.32 1.82 -6.14
N GLU A 11 2.20 0.51 -5.98
CA GLU A 11 1.60 -0.09 -4.79
C GLU A 11 2.40 0.23 -3.52
N ARG A 12 3.73 0.24 -3.61
CA ARG A 12 4.60 0.63 -2.49
C ARG A 12 4.42 2.11 -2.12
N GLN A 13 4.29 3.00 -3.10
CA GLN A 13 4.00 4.41 -2.82
C GLN A 13 2.66 4.56 -2.10
N VAL A 14 1.60 3.90 -2.58
CA VAL A 14 0.29 3.90 -1.91
C VAL A 14 0.42 3.38 -0.47
N LEU A 15 1.14 2.28 -0.26
CA LEU A 15 1.38 1.69 1.06
C LEU A 15 2.07 2.64 2.02
N LYS A 16 3.10 3.34 1.55
CA LYS A 16 3.86 4.30 2.35
C LYS A 16 2.99 5.46 2.79
N LEU A 17 2.15 5.97 1.89
CA LEU A 17 1.22 7.04 2.23
C LEU A 17 0.13 6.58 3.21
N ILE A 18 -0.31 5.32 3.14
CA ILE A 18 -1.22 4.76 4.15
C ILE A 18 -0.55 4.68 5.53
N ASP A 19 0.74 4.33 5.58
CA ASP A 19 1.52 4.29 6.83
C ASP A 19 1.77 5.69 7.41
N GLU A 20 1.98 6.68 6.55
CA GLU A 20 2.04 8.11 6.89
C GLU A 20 0.65 8.71 7.26
N TRP A 21 -0.38 7.88 7.46
CA TRP A 21 -1.74 8.29 7.84
C TRP A 21 -2.49 9.16 6.82
N TYR A 22 -2.11 9.11 5.53
CA TYR A 22 -2.88 9.79 4.50
C TYR A 22 -4.22 9.11 4.23
N THR A 23 -5.26 9.92 4.04
CA THR A 23 -6.57 9.45 3.59
C THR A 23 -6.52 9.06 2.10
N ASN A 24 -7.48 8.27 1.64
CA ASN A 24 -7.60 7.93 0.22
C ASN A 24 -7.61 9.18 -0.68
N HIS A 25 -8.20 10.28 -0.21
CA HIS A 25 -8.18 11.56 -0.90
C HIS A 25 -6.75 12.14 -0.97
N GLY A 26 -6.05 12.24 0.17
CA GLY A 26 -4.68 12.75 0.19
C GLY A 26 -3.71 11.89 -0.65
N ILE A 27 -3.90 10.57 -0.66
CA ILE A 27 -3.15 9.66 -1.53
C ILE A 27 -3.44 9.94 -3.00
N SER A 28 -4.73 10.15 -3.34
CA SER A 28 -5.18 10.43 -4.69
C SER A 28 -4.57 11.74 -5.23
N GLU A 29 -4.52 12.79 -4.39
CA GLU A 29 -3.90 14.06 -4.74
C GLU A 29 -2.38 13.93 -4.88
N LYS A 30 -1.71 13.30 -3.92
CA LYS A 30 -0.24 13.18 -3.91
C LYS A 30 0.30 12.32 -5.05
N LEU A 31 -0.47 11.31 -5.49
CA LEU A 31 -0.11 10.45 -6.62
C LEU A 31 -0.72 10.90 -7.95
N HIS A 32 -1.51 11.97 -7.97
CA HIS A 32 -2.26 12.46 -9.13
C HIS A 32 -3.08 11.35 -9.81
N ILE A 33 -3.77 10.52 -9.01
CA ILE A 33 -4.65 9.45 -9.49
C ILE A 33 -6.03 9.57 -8.85
N SER A 34 -7.06 8.99 -9.44
CA SER A 34 -8.40 9.00 -8.83
C SER A 34 -8.45 8.13 -7.56
N ILE A 35 -9.33 8.49 -6.62
CA ILE A 35 -9.61 7.70 -5.40
C ILE A 35 -9.94 6.24 -5.75
N LYS A 36 -10.74 6.01 -6.80
CA LYS A 36 -11.07 4.68 -7.31
C LYS A 36 -9.83 3.88 -7.75
N THR A 37 -8.82 4.56 -8.28
CA THR A 37 -7.53 3.95 -8.65
C THR A 37 -6.73 3.58 -7.40
N VAL A 38 -6.74 4.41 -6.36
CA VAL A 38 -6.16 4.09 -5.05
C VAL A 38 -6.80 2.82 -4.47
N GLU A 39 -8.13 2.71 -4.51
CA GLU A 39 -8.86 1.52 -4.06
C GLU A 39 -8.47 0.28 -4.87
N THR A 40 -8.33 0.42 -6.19
CA THR A 40 -7.89 -0.66 -7.08
C THR A 40 -6.48 -1.13 -6.73
N HIS A 41 -5.55 -0.20 -6.48
CA HIS A 41 -4.20 -0.53 -6.01
C HIS A 41 -4.25 -1.26 -4.67
N ARG A 42 -5.05 -0.78 -3.70
CA ARG A 42 -5.23 -1.45 -2.41
C ARG A 42 -5.77 -2.87 -2.59
N MET A 43 -6.77 -3.10 -3.44
CA MET A 43 -7.29 -4.43 -3.72
C MET A 43 -6.22 -5.35 -4.32
N ASN A 44 -5.45 -4.87 -5.29
CA ASN A 44 -4.38 -5.65 -5.90
C ASN A 44 -3.29 -6.01 -4.88
N MET A 45 -2.91 -5.07 -4.02
CA MET A 45 -1.96 -5.32 -2.93
C MET A 45 -2.49 -6.33 -1.92
N MET A 46 -3.75 -6.17 -1.50
CA MET A 46 -4.43 -7.08 -0.58
C MET A 46 -4.47 -8.50 -1.15
N ARG A 47 -4.83 -8.64 -2.43
CA ARG A 47 -4.83 -9.94 -3.13
C ARG A 47 -3.42 -10.54 -3.21
N LYS A 48 -2.40 -9.75 -3.54
CA LYS A 48 -1.00 -10.21 -3.65
C LYS A 48 -0.40 -10.65 -2.31
N LEU A 49 -0.76 -9.97 -1.23
CA LEU A 49 -0.31 -10.26 0.12
C LEU A 49 -1.23 -11.25 0.85
N GLN A 50 -2.33 -11.68 0.20
CA GLN A 50 -3.38 -12.51 0.78
C GLN A 50 -3.94 -11.96 2.10
N VAL A 51 -4.07 -10.63 2.19
CA VAL A 51 -4.64 -9.94 3.36
C VAL A 51 -5.98 -9.33 3.02
N HIS A 52 -6.87 -9.27 4.00
CA HIS A 52 -8.25 -8.80 3.82
C HIS A 52 -8.51 -7.44 4.45
N LYS A 53 -7.55 -6.90 5.23
CA LYS A 53 -7.68 -5.62 5.93
C LYS A 53 -6.46 -4.74 5.70
N VAL A 54 -6.67 -3.43 5.67
CA VAL A 54 -5.57 -2.45 5.61
C VAL A 54 -4.65 -2.53 6.82
N THR A 55 -5.19 -2.85 7.99
CA THR A 55 -4.37 -3.03 9.20
C THR A 55 -3.40 -4.20 9.03
N GLU A 56 -3.83 -5.28 8.38
CA GLU A 56 -2.97 -6.42 8.07
C GLU A 56 -2.01 -6.12 6.93
N LEU A 57 -2.42 -5.31 5.96
CA LEU A 57 -1.55 -4.78 4.91
C LEU A 57 -0.38 -3.98 5.53
N LEU A 58 -0.68 -3.08 6.46
CA LEU A 58 0.33 -2.31 7.22
C LEU A 58 1.21 -3.21 8.08
N ASN A 59 0.61 -4.18 8.77
CA ASN A 59 1.37 -5.11 9.60
C ASN A 59 2.31 -6.00 8.76
N CYS A 60 1.85 -6.46 7.59
CA CYS A 60 2.69 -7.16 6.62
C CYS A 60 3.81 -6.26 6.09
N ALA A 61 3.49 -5.01 5.73
CA ALA A 61 4.47 -4.05 5.26
C ALA A 61 5.57 -3.78 6.28
N ARG A 62 5.21 -3.64 7.56
CA ARG A 62 6.14 -3.49 8.68
C ARG A 62 6.96 -4.76 8.92
N ARG A 63 6.32 -5.94 8.91
CA ARG A 63 7.01 -7.24 9.03
C ARG A 63 8.02 -7.47 7.90
N MET A 64 7.69 -7.01 6.69
CA MET A 64 8.55 -7.11 5.52
C MET A 64 9.61 -6.01 5.41
N ARG A 65 9.65 -5.06 6.37
CA ARG A 65 10.52 -3.86 6.33
C ARG A 65 10.39 -3.05 5.03
N LEU A 66 9.18 -2.98 4.45
CA LEU A 66 8.93 -2.16 3.26
C LEU A 66 8.80 -0.67 3.57
N ILE A 67 8.56 -0.35 4.84
CA ILE A 67 8.35 0.98 5.40
C ILE A 67 9.14 1.03 6.71
N GLU A 68 10.04 2.00 6.81
CA GLU A 68 10.79 2.34 8.03
C GLU A 68 10.24 3.66 8.60
N TYR A 69 10.23 3.77 9.92
CA TYR A 69 9.82 4.96 10.67
C TYR A 69 11.01 5.90 10.85
#